data_AF-A0A938ELB8-F1
#
_entry.id   AF-A0A938ELB8-F1
#
_cell.length_a   1.000
_cell.length_b   1.000
_cell.length_c   1.000
_cell.angle_alpha   90.00
_cell.angle_beta   90.00
_cell.angle_gamma   90.00
#
_symmetry.space_group_name_H-M   'P 1'
#
loop_
_entity.id
_entity.type
_entity.pdbx_description
1 polymer ?
#
loop_
_entity_poly.entity_id
_entity_poly.type
_entity_poly.pdbx_seq_one_letter_code
_entity_poly.pdbx_strand_id
1 'polypeptide(L)'
;MILRTCRGYSSSMTPGQFHHREEIDTSITGAKAWRIRYSSRDYQGNPTESTGLVVAPAAAGTDRPILTWAHGTTGIGDAACPSSQPDPARELTIYFTPESTRFIDYGIPGLQDFIDAGWIVCATDYQGLGTPGMHHYMVNRTNALDAVTIAHAARSMDIGAGTELGCMGWSQGAAAAAAVAELDAQDYGDLTLVGIVPMSPGLIPLANAASLGSALGGPEGPPDPHMIMLLAGAADEGTERWEHDDVA
;
A
#
# COMPACT_ATOMS: atom_id res chain seq x y z
N MET A 1 -18.40 -4.90 18.25
CA MET A 1 -17.26 -4.31 19.02
C MET A 1 -16.43 -5.46 19.56
N ILE A 2 -15.64 -6.10 18.69
CA ILE A 2 -14.73 -7.16 19.09
C ILE A 2 -13.44 -6.49 19.57
N LEU A 3 -13.09 -6.74 20.83
CA LEU A 3 -11.85 -6.27 21.44
C LEU A 3 -10.67 -6.82 20.64
N ARG A 4 -9.96 -5.93 19.93
CA ARG A 4 -8.68 -6.22 19.28
C ARG A 4 -7.69 -6.66 20.37
N THR A 5 -7.39 -7.95 20.46
CA THR A 5 -6.32 -8.43 21.34
C THR A 5 -4.99 -7.95 20.78
N CYS A 6 -4.32 -7.05 21.51
CA CYS A 6 -2.94 -6.64 21.25
C CYS A 6 -2.00 -7.83 21.49
N ARG A 7 -1.87 -8.75 20.54
CA ARG A 7 -0.70 -9.63 20.48
C ARG A 7 0.38 -8.86 19.73
N GLY A 8 1.39 -8.42 20.46
CA GLY A 8 2.51 -7.65 19.91
C GLY A 8 3.35 -8.49 18.94
N TYR A 9 3.90 -7.83 17.93
CA TYR A 9 4.88 -8.42 17.02
C TYR A 9 6.16 -8.82 17.78
N SER A 10 6.82 -9.89 17.35
CA SER A 10 8.12 -10.30 17.90
C SER A 10 9.17 -9.22 17.60
N SER A 11 10.03 -8.89 18.57
CA SER A 11 11.11 -7.89 18.43
C SER A 11 12.25 -8.30 17.47
N SER A 12 12.04 -9.33 16.64
CA SER A 12 13.03 -9.95 15.76
C SER A 12 12.68 -9.86 14.26
N MET A 13 11.63 -9.12 13.90
CA MET A 13 11.25 -8.92 12.51
C MET A 13 12.27 -8.02 11.78
N THR A 14 12.87 -8.54 10.71
CA THR A 14 13.78 -7.77 9.85
C THR A 14 12.96 -7.09 8.76
N PRO A 15 12.93 -5.74 8.67
CA PRO A 15 12.19 -5.05 7.62
C PRO A 15 12.54 -5.54 6.22
N GLY A 16 11.52 -5.79 5.40
CA GLY A 16 11.67 -6.27 4.02
C GLY A 16 11.72 -7.80 3.91
N GLN A 17 11.72 -8.54 5.01
CA GLN A 17 11.55 -9.99 4.97
C GLN A 17 10.08 -10.35 4.74
N PHE A 18 9.76 -11.05 3.64
CA PHE A 18 8.43 -11.63 3.46
C PHE A 18 8.30 -12.96 4.23
N HIS A 19 7.12 -13.20 4.79
CA HIS A 19 6.76 -14.41 5.51
C HIS A 19 5.88 -15.35 4.69
N HIS A 20 5.10 -14.77 3.77
CA HIS A 20 4.22 -15.49 2.87
C HIS A 20 4.22 -14.82 1.50
N ARG A 21 4.14 -15.63 0.45
CA ARG A 21 3.95 -15.17 -0.93
C ARG A 21 3.03 -16.12 -1.68
N GLU A 22 2.13 -15.55 -2.46
CA GLU A 22 1.16 -16.27 -3.29
C GLU A 22 1.24 -15.68 -4.70
N GLU A 23 1.48 -16.52 -5.72
CA GLU A 23 1.32 -16.08 -7.12
C GLU A 23 -0.18 -15.98 -7.41
N ILE A 24 -0.60 -14.83 -7.95
CA ILE A 24 -2.00 -14.53 -8.24
C ILE A 24 -2.16 -14.26 -9.73
N ASP A 25 -3.38 -14.47 -10.24
CA ASP A 25 -3.73 -14.08 -11.60
C ASP A 25 -3.69 -12.55 -11.75
N THR A 26 -3.38 -12.09 -12.96
CA THR A 26 -3.36 -10.67 -13.32
C THR A 26 -3.89 -10.49 -14.73
N SER A 27 -4.66 -9.42 -14.94
CA SER A 27 -5.08 -8.97 -16.27
C SER A 27 -3.98 -8.29 -17.08
N ILE A 28 -2.81 -8.02 -16.48
CA ILE A 28 -1.69 -7.36 -17.13
C ILE A 28 -0.93 -8.33 -18.03
N THR A 29 -0.80 -7.96 -19.29
CA THR A 29 -0.16 -8.80 -20.29
C THR A 29 1.34 -8.85 -20.07
N GLY A 30 1.93 -10.05 -20.20
CA GLY A 30 3.37 -10.25 -20.03
C GLY A 30 3.86 -10.09 -18.58
N ALA A 31 2.98 -10.09 -17.59
CA ALA A 31 3.33 -9.97 -16.17
C ALA A 31 3.16 -11.28 -15.40
N LYS A 32 3.84 -11.36 -14.25
CA LYS A 32 3.51 -12.21 -13.12
C LYS A 32 3.22 -11.31 -11.92
N ALA A 33 2.25 -11.71 -11.11
CA ALA A 33 1.87 -10.96 -9.92
C ALA A 33 1.90 -11.86 -8.68
N TRP A 34 2.28 -11.28 -7.56
CA TRP A 34 2.27 -11.94 -6.27
C TRP A 34 1.62 -11.05 -5.23
N ARG A 35 0.83 -11.66 -4.35
CA ARG A 35 0.49 -11.08 -3.05
C ARG A 35 1.54 -11.53 -2.04
N ILE A 36 2.08 -10.59 -1.26
CA ILE A 36 3.08 -10.88 -0.24
C ILE A 36 2.66 -10.33 1.12
N ARG A 37 3.09 -11.00 2.19
CA ARG A 37 3.06 -10.50 3.57
C ARG A 37 4.50 -10.32 4.04
N TYR A 38 4.84 -9.15 4.57
CA TYR A 38 6.21 -8.81 4.92
C TYR A 38 6.34 -7.99 6.19
N SER A 39 7.52 -8.08 6.81
CA SER A 39 7.90 -7.31 7.99
C SER A 39 8.19 -5.86 7.62
N SER A 40 7.69 -4.92 8.41
CA SER A 40 7.96 -3.49 8.31
C SER A 40 8.22 -2.88 9.68
N ARG A 41 8.27 -1.55 9.76
CA ARG A 41 8.35 -0.79 11.00
C ARG A 41 7.59 0.53 10.89
N ASP A 42 7.05 0.98 12.02
CA ASP A 42 6.50 2.32 12.09
C ASP A 42 7.58 3.41 12.23
N TYR A 43 7.16 4.68 12.20
CA TYR A 43 8.06 5.83 12.36
C TYR A 43 8.79 5.91 13.70
N GLN A 44 8.36 5.14 14.72
CA GLN A 44 9.01 5.04 16.04
C GLN A 44 9.96 3.84 16.11
N GLY A 45 10.06 3.04 15.04
CA GLY A 45 10.88 1.84 14.98
C GLY A 45 10.20 0.59 15.57
N ASN A 46 8.91 0.66 15.88
CA ASN A 46 8.19 -0.52 16.35
C ASN A 46 8.00 -1.51 15.18
N PRO A 47 8.28 -2.81 15.37
CA PRO A 47 8.04 -3.81 14.33
C PRO A 47 6.56 -3.90 13.97
N THR A 48 6.27 -4.00 12.68
CA THR A 48 4.92 -4.17 12.13
C THR A 48 4.93 -5.18 10.99
N GLU A 49 3.74 -5.56 10.53
CA GLU A 49 3.56 -6.32 9.29
C GLU A 49 2.66 -5.54 8.33
N SER A 50 2.93 -5.69 7.04
CA SER A 50 2.07 -5.21 5.97
C SER A 50 1.92 -6.31 4.91
N THR A 51 0.86 -6.20 4.12
CA THR A 51 0.68 -6.96 2.89
C THR A 51 0.86 -6.04 1.68
N GLY A 52 0.92 -6.62 0.50
CA GLY A 52 0.95 -5.85 -0.73
C GLY A 52 1.11 -6.71 -1.96
N LEU A 53 1.23 -6.05 -3.10
CA LEU A 53 1.44 -6.65 -4.40
C LEU A 53 2.87 -6.41 -4.87
N VAL A 54 3.42 -7.42 -5.55
CA VAL A 54 4.60 -7.30 -6.40
C VAL A 54 4.19 -7.78 -7.79
N VAL A 55 4.36 -6.95 -8.80
CA VAL A 55 4.06 -7.27 -10.20
C VAL A 55 5.33 -7.07 -11.00
N ALA A 56 5.74 -8.07 -11.77
CA ALA A 56 6.99 -8.04 -12.53
C ALA A 56 6.79 -8.59 -13.94
N PRO A 57 7.63 -8.18 -14.91
CA PRO A 57 7.65 -8.78 -16.23
C PRO A 57 7.90 -10.29 -16.14
N ALA A 58 7.10 -11.08 -16.85
CA ALA A 58 7.22 -12.54 -16.89
C ALA A 58 8.48 -13.01 -17.63
N ALA A 59 8.98 -12.19 -18.56
CA ALA A 59 10.25 -12.45 -19.22
C ALA A 59 11.40 -12.38 -18.21
N ALA A 60 12.43 -13.21 -18.37
CA ALA A 60 13.63 -13.12 -17.55
C ALA A 60 14.36 -11.78 -17.76
N GLY A 61 15.03 -11.29 -16.72
CA GLY A 61 15.82 -10.06 -16.76
C GLY A 61 16.47 -9.80 -15.42
N THR A 62 17.34 -8.80 -15.37
CA THR A 62 18.15 -8.45 -14.20
C THR A 62 18.25 -6.95 -14.08
N ASP A 63 18.54 -6.46 -12.88
CA ASP A 63 18.76 -5.03 -12.61
C ASP A 63 17.58 -4.15 -13.04
N ARG A 64 16.35 -4.62 -12.81
CA ARG A 64 15.13 -3.89 -13.12
C ARG A 64 14.89 -2.77 -12.11
N PRO A 65 14.53 -1.55 -12.56
CA PRO A 65 14.09 -0.51 -11.66
C PRO A 65 12.78 -0.93 -10.98
N ILE A 66 12.61 -0.50 -9.75
CA ILE A 66 11.43 -0.77 -8.92
C ILE A 66 10.62 0.51 -8.81
N LEU A 67 9.33 0.42 -9.10
CA LEU A 67 8.35 1.45 -8.80
C LEU A 67 7.54 1.03 -7.58
N THR A 68 7.46 1.87 -6.55
CA THR A 68 6.53 1.66 -5.45
C THR A 68 5.32 2.59 -5.59
N TRP A 69 4.12 2.01 -5.69
CA TRP A 69 2.84 2.70 -5.68
C TRP A 69 2.31 2.83 -4.25
N ALA A 70 2.16 4.07 -3.82
CA ALA A 70 1.54 4.47 -2.57
C ALA A 70 0.07 4.83 -2.85
N HIS A 71 -0.86 3.95 -2.48
CA HIS A 71 -2.28 4.15 -2.79
C HIS A 71 -2.91 5.29 -1.97
N GLY A 72 -4.00 5.85 -2.49
CA GLY A 72 -4.80 6.86 -1.78
C GLY A 72 -5.65 6.26 -0.66
N THR A 73 -6.52 7.07 -0.06
CA THR A 73 -7.41 6.61 1.01
C THR A 73 -8.33 5.49 0.51
N THR A 74 -8.18 4.29 1.08
CA THR A 74 -9.08 3.16 0.81
C THR A 74 -9.97 2.83 2.01
N GLY A 75 -9.57 3.22 3.22
CA GLY A 75 -10.33 3.01 4.44
C GLY A 75 -9.44 2.85 5.66
N ILE A 76 -10.00 2.33 6.77
CA ILE A 76 -9.27 2.11 8.04
C ILE A 76 -9.42 0.69 8.60
N GLY A 77 -10.13 -0.19 7.90
CA GLY A 77 -10.36 -1.59 8.29
C GLY A 77 -9.85 -2.56 7.24
N ASP A 78 -9.91 -3.86 7.55
CA ASP A 78 -9.25 -4.90 6.76
C ASP A 78 -9.84 -5.03 5.34
N ALA A 79 -11.14 -4.78 5.16
CA ALA A 79 -11.77 -4.78 3.85
C ALA A 79 -11.27 -3.67 2.91
N ALA A 80 -10.60 -2.65 3.46
CA ALA A 80 -9.96 -1.60 2.70
C ALA A 80 -8.57 -1.95 2.17
N CYS A 81 -8.07 -3.16 2.46
CA CYS A 81 -6.80 -3.69 1.97
C CYS A 81 -6.84 -3.85 0.42
N PRO A 82 -6.07 -3.06 -0.35
CA PRO A 82 -6.08 -3.14 -1.82
C PRO A 82 -5.65 -4.50 -2.38
N SER A 83 -4.64 -5.13 -1.79
CA SER A 83 -4.15 -6.43 -2.26
C SER A 83 -5.15 -7.57 -2.03
N SER A 84 -6.12 -7.39 -1.13
CA SER A 84 -7.17 -8.38 -0.82
C SER A 84 -8.41 -8.25 -1.70
N GLN A 85 -8.44 -7.27 -2.61
CA GLN A 85 -9.55 -7.13 -3.56
C GLN A 85 -9.45 -8.22 -4.68
N PRO A 86 -10.55 -8.59 -5.34
CA PRO A 86 -10.53 -9.47 -6.51
C PRO A 86 -9.75 -8.85 -7.65
N ASP A 87 -8.94 -9.64 -8.37
CA ASP A 87 -8.06 -9.16 -9.45
C ASP A 87 -7.28 -7.89 -9.04
N PRO A 88 -6.48 -7.92 -7.96
CA PRO A 88 -5.92 -6.70 -7.38
C PRO A 88 -4.70 -6.20 -8.18
N ALA A 89 -4.02 -7.09 -8.92
CA ALA A 89 -2.92 -6.76 -9.82
C ALA A 89 -3.46 -6.37 -11.20
N ARG A 90 -4.01 -5.15 -11.28
CA ARG A 90 -4.69 -4.63 -12.49
C ARG A 90 -4.50 -3.12 -12.61
N GLU A 91 -4.99 -2.55 -13.72
CA GLU A 91 -5.16 -1.11 -13.85
C GLU A 91 -6.13 -0.54 -12.80
N LEU A 92 -5.75 0.62 -12.27
CA LEU A 92 -6.50 1.32 -11.21
C LEU A 92 -7.99 1.43 -11.57
N THR A 93 -8.83 0.90 -10.69
CA THR A 93 -10.28 1.06 -10.73
C THR A 93 -10.69 1.93 -9.56
N ILE A 94 -11.42 3.00 -9.86
CA ILE A 94 -11.86 3.98 -8.86
C ILE A 94 -13.30 3.71 -8.43
N TYR A 95 -13.61 3.86 -7.14
CA TYR A 95 -14.87 3.37 -6.55
C TYR A 95 -16.15 4.01 -7.14
N PHE A 96 -16.02 5.18 -7.77
CA PHE A 96 -17.13 5.94 -8.35
C PHE A 96 -17.29 5.75 -9.87
N THR A 97 -16.57 4.79 -10.46
CA THR A 97 -16.83 4.37 -11.85
C THR A 97 -18.08 3.48 -11.94
N PRO A 98 -18.83 3.53 -13.05
CA PRO A 98 -19.97 2.64 -13.28
C PRO A 98 -19.62 1.14 -13.19
N GLU A 99 -18.37 0.78 -13.49
CA GLU A 99 -17.85 -0.57 -13.47
C GLU A 99 -17.39 -1.02 -12.07
N SER A 100 -17.30 -0.09 -11.10
CA SER A 100 -16.83 -0.42 -9.76
C SER A 100 -17.85 -1.27 -9.01
N THR A 101 -17.39 -2.41 -8.51
CA THR A 101 -18.15 -3.27 -7.59
C THR A 101 -17.65 -3.14 -6.15
N ARG A 102 -16.76 -2.19 -5.88
CA ARG A 102 -16.11 -1.99 -4.57
C ARG A 102 -16.26 -0.55 -4.12
N PHE A 103 -16.21 -0.35 -2.80
CA PHE A 103 -16.28 0.96 -2.17
C PHE A 103 -14.91 1.57 -1.90
N ILE A 104 -13.87 1.07 -2.58
CA ILE A 104 -12.48 1.55 -2.46
C ILE A 104 -11.85 1.65 -3.85
N ASP A 105 -10.86 2.53 -3.98
CA ASP A 105 -9.94 2.53 -5.13
C ASP A 105 -8.94 1.38 -4.97
N TYR A 106 -8.73 0.57 -6.01
CA TYR A 106 -7.74 -0.51 -5.99
C TYR A 106 -7.17 -0.79 -7.38
N GLY A 107 -6.03 -1.48 -7.42
CA GLY A 107 -5.19 -1.57 -8.61
C GLY A 107 -4.12 -0.48 -8.63
N ILE A 108 -3.36 -0.44 -9.72
CA ILE A 108 -2.17 0.40 -9.86
C ILE A 108 -2.29 1.18 -11.17
N PRO A 109 -2.16 2.52 -11.14
CA PRO A 109 -2.31 3.33 -12.36
C PRO A 109 -1.10 3.19 -13.29
N GLY A 110 -1.35 2.87 -14.56
CA GLY A 110 -0.30 2.74 -15.58
C GLY A 110 0.52 1.46 -15.45
N LEU A 111 -0.03 0.43 -14.78
CA LEU A 111 0.67 -0.81 -14.47
C LEU A 111 1.19 -1.50 -15.74
N GLN A 112 0.38 -1.58 -16.80
CA GLN A 112 0.81 -2.20 -18.07
C GLN A 112 2.02 -1.48 -18.67
N ASP A 113 2.02 -0.14 -18.68
CA ASP A 113 3.11 0.64 -19.26
C ASP A 113 4.43 0.43 -18.49
N PHE A 114 4.37 0.29 -17.16
CA PHE A 114 5.55 -0.01 -16.35
C PHE A 114 6.09 -1.43 -16.62
N ILE A 115 5.21 -2.42 -16.74
CA ILE A 115 5.61 -3.79 -17.08
C ILE A 115 6.23 -3.84 -18.47
N ASP A 116 5.64 -3.16 -19.46
CA ASP A 116 6.17 -3.08 -20.82
C ASP A 116 7.53 -2.38 -20.87
N ALA A 117 7.75 -1.40 -19.99
CA ALA A 117 9.02 -0.72 -19.80
C ALA A 117 10.05 -1.54 -18.97
N GLY A 118 9.67 -2.73 -18.48
CA GLY A 118 10.56 -3.63 -17.75
C GLY A 118 10.72 -3.33 -16.25
N TRP A 119 9.86 -2.47 -15.70
CA TRP A 119 9.87 -2.13 -14.28
C TRP A 119 9.21 -3.22 -13.45
N ILE A 120 9.66 -3.38 -12.21
CA ILE A 120 8.93 -4.12 -11.17
C ILE A 120 8.08 -3.12 -10.43
N VAL A 121 6.79 -3.43 -10.26
CA VAL A 121 5.86 -2.54 -9.55
C VAL A 121 5.45 -3.19 -8.24
N CYS A 122 5.74 -2.51 -7.13
CA CYS A 122 5.30 -2.88 -5.80
C CYS A 122 4.17 -1.96 -5.36
N ALA A 123 3.19 -2.48 -4.63
CA ALA A 123 2.13 -1.68 -4.01
C ALA A 123 1.86 -2.21 -2.61
N THR A 124 2.27 -1.46 -1.58
CA THR A 124 2.00 -1.82 -0.19
C THR A 124 0.58 -1.45 0.20
N ASP A 125 -0.05 -2.26 1.05
CA ASP A 125 -1.35 -1.94 1.64
C ASP A 125 -1.25 -0.98 2.84
N TYR A 126 -0.03 -0.70 3.31
CA TYR A 126 0.27 -0.08 4.61
C TYR A 126 -0.07 -0.93 5.84
N GLN A 127 0.73 -0.77 6.89
CA GLN A 127 0.47 -1.43 8.16
C GLN A 127 -0.93 -1.08 8.71
N GLY A 128 -1.60 -2.08 9.29
CA GLY A 128 -2.93 -1.96 9.88
C GLY A 128 -4.10 -1.98 8.88
N LEU A 129 -3.83 -2.18 7.59
CA LEU A 129 -4.83 -2.53 6.57
C LEU A 129 -4.65 -4.00 6.18
N GLY A 130 -5.51 -4.88 6.69
CA GLY A 130 -5.40 -6.33 6.48
C GLY A 130 -4.36 -7.01 7.38
N THR A 131 -3.67 -6.25 8.24
CA THR A 131 -2.73 -6.77 9.24
C THR A 131 -3.07 -6.29 10.66
N PRO A 132 -2.60 -6.96 11.73
CA PRO A 132 -2.88 -6.53 13.10
C PRO A 132 -2.44 -5.09 13.40
N GLY A 133 -3.29 -4.35 14.12
CA GLY A 133 -3.03 -2.96 14.50
C GLY A 133 -3.96 -1.98 13.80
N MET A 134 -3.86 -0.70 14.15
CA MET A 134 -4.65 0.36 13.51
C MET A 134 -3.88 0.90 12.31
N HIS A 135 -4.57 1.13 11.19
CA HIS A 135 -3.96 1.80 10.06
C HIS A 135 -3.45 3.19 10.47
N HIS A 136 -2.17 3.44 10.20
CA HIS A 136 -1.52 4.74 10.42
C HIS A 136 -1.90 5.74 9.32
N TYR A 137 -3.20 6.05 9.23
CA TYR A 137 -3.77 6.94 8.23
C TYR A 137 -3.14 8.33 8.29
N MET A 138 -2.64 8.82 7.15
CA MET A 138 -1.94 10.11 7.00
C MET A 138 -0.69 10.27 7.89
N VAL A 139 -0.14 9.18 8.44
CA VAL A 139 1.18 9.20 9.09
C VAL A 139 2.24 8.96 8.02
N ASN A 140 2.48 9.98 7.21
CA ASN A 140 3.22 9.89 5.95
C ASN A 140 4.57 9.17 6.08
N ARG A 141 5.33 9.42 7.15
CA ARG A 141 6.62 8.74 7.38
C ARG A 141 6.48 7.23 7.55
N THR A 142 5.43 6.75 8.24
CA THR A 142 5.16 5.32 8.36
C THR A 142 4.78 4.73 7.01
N ASN A 143 3.86 5.37 6.29
CA ASN A 143 3.41 4.89 4.98
C ASN A 143 4.55 4.90 3.94
N ALA A 144 5.47 5.86 4.03
CA ALA A 144 6.69 5.91 3.23
C ALA A 144 7.64 4.74 3.55
N LEU A 145 7.85 4.44 4.84
CA LEU A 145 8.64 3.28 5.25
C LEU A 145 8.06 1.98 4.71
N ASP A 146 6.74 1.78 4.78
CA ASP A 146 6.08 0.61 4.18
C ASP A 146 6.32 0.53 2.66
N ALA A 147 6.25 1.67 1.96
CA ALA A 147 6.43 1.77 0.51
C ALA A 147 7.87 1.47 0.06
N VAL A 148 8.89 1.84 0.85
CA VAL A 148 10.29 1.45 0.59
C VAL A 148 10.54 0.01 0.99
N THR A 149 9.97 -0.44 2.11
CA THR A 149 10.22 -1.77 2.66
C THR A 149 9.69 -2.89 1.77
N ILE A 150 8.56 -2.69 1.09
CA ILE A 150 8.06 -3.67 0.12
C ILE A 150 9.00 -3.84 -1.09
N ALA A 151 9.75 -2.80 -1.47
CA ALA A 151 10.76 -2.91 -2.52
C ALA A 151 11.93 -3.83 -2.09
N HIS A 152 12.35 -3.78 -0.82
CA HIS A 152 13.31 -4.75 -0.28
C HIS A 152 12.76 -6.18 -0.30
N ALA A 153 11.46 -6.37 0.01
CA ALA A 153 10.83 -7.68 -0.09
C ALA A 153 10.86 -8.20 -1.53
N ALA A 154 10.51 -7.36 -2.51
CA ALA A 154 10.60 -7.71 -3.93
C ALA A 154 12.03 -8.07 -4.37
N ARG A 155 13.06 -7.42 -3.81
CA ARG A 155 14.47 -7.74 -4.10
C ARG A 155 14.94 -9.09 -3.61
N SER A 156 14.29 -9.63 -2.59
CA SER A 156 14.55 -11.00 -2.13
C SER A 156 13.88 -12.08 -2.99
N MET A 157 13.09 -11.67 -4.00
CA MET A 157 12.45 -12.58 -4.96
C MET A 157 13.33 -12.75 -6.22
N ASP A 158 13.22 -13.92 -6.85
CA ASP A 158 13.93 -14.23 -8.10
C ASP A 158 13.18 -13.63 -9.33
N ILE A 159 13.09 -12.29 -9.34
CA ILE A 159 12.38 -11.51 -10.37
C ILE A 159 13.27 -10.45 -11.04
N GLY A 160 14.58 -10.46 -10.72
CA GLY A 160 15.56 -9.58 -11.34
C GLY A 160 15.53 -8.13 -10.87
N ALA A 161 15.10 -7.87 -9.64
CA ALA A 161 15.01 -6.52 -9.07
C ALA A 161 16.40 -5.92 -8.83
N GLY A 162 16.63 -4.72 -9.36
CA GLY A 162 17.83 -3.91 -9.17
C GLY A 162 17.77 -3.06 -7.91
N THR A 163 18.45 -1.92 -7.93
CA THR A 163 18.51 -0.97 -6.79
C THR A 163 17.84 0.37 -7.07
N GLU A 164 17.52 0.70 -8.32
CA GLU A 164 16.81 1.94 -8.64
C GLU A 164 15.37 1.89 -8.13
N LEU A 165 14.96 2.91 -7.37
CA LEU A 165 13.64 3.04 -6.77
C LEU A 165 12.97 4.33 -7.23
N GLY A 166 11.80 4.21 -7.86
CA GLY A 166 10.86 5.30 -8.04
C GLY A 166 9.67 5.16 -7.09
N CYS A 167 9.07 6.26 -6.66
CA CYS A 167 7.82 6.23 -5.90
C CYS A 167 6.76 7.12 -6.54
N MET A 168 5.54 6.60 -6.67
CA MET A 168 4.38 7.38 -7.07
C MET A 168 3.26 7.19 -6.07
N GLY A 169 2.41 8.21 -5.91
CA GLY A 169 1.26 8.10 -5.02
C GLY A 169 0.18 9.11 -5.30
N TRP A 170 -1.02 8.86 -4.76
CA TRP A 170 -2.21 9.71 -4.91
C TRP A 170 -2.84 10.07 -3.56
N SER A 171 -3.31 11.30 -3.36
CA SER A 171 -4.01 11.72 -2.12
C SER A 171 -3.19 11.43 -0.85
N GLN A 172 -3.64 10.57 0.06
CA GLN A 172 -2.84 10.05 1.18
C GLN A 172 -1.49 9.50 0.69
N GLY A 173 -1.52 8.64 -0.31
CA GLY A 173 -0.34 8.03 -0.89
C GLY A 173 0.59 9.03 -1.58
N ALA A 174 0.09 10.17 -2.06
CA ALA A 174 0.95 11.25 -2.57
C ALA A 174 1.71 11.96 -1.44
N ALA A 175 1.10 12.09 -0.26
CA ALA A 175 1.79 12.59 0.92
C ALA A 175 2.83 11.57 1.43
N ALA A 176 2.53 10.27 1.35
CA ALA A 176 3.50 9.21 1.60
C ALA A 176 4.65 9.22 0.58
N ALA A 177 4.37 9.38 -0.72
CA ALA A 177 5.37 9.47 -1.78
C ALA A 177 6.28 10.71 -1.62
N ALA A 178 5.72 11.84 -1.20
CA ALA A 178 6.52 13.00 -0.81
C ALA A 178 7.42 12.69 0.40
N ALA A 179 6.89 12.02 1.43
CA ALA A 179 7.66 11.62 2.59
C ALA A 179 8.74 10.57 2.30
N VAL A 180 8.60 9.75 1.23
CA VAL A 180 9.68 8.88 0.77
C VAL A 180 10.93 9.73 0.54
N ALA A 181 10.85 10.82 -0.23
CA ALA A 181 11.99 11.70 -0.50
C ALA A 181 12.62 12.35 0.75
N GLU A 182 11.96 12.31 1.90
CA GLU A 182 12.43 12.86 3.18
C GLU A 182 12.92 11.79 4.17
N LEU A 183 12.90 10.51 3.79
CA LEU A 183 13.43 9.42 4.61
C LEU A 183 14.95 9.51 4.78
N ASP A 184 15.47 8.89 5.85
CA ASP A 184 16.89 8.88 6.11
C ASP A 184 17.59 7.85 5.20
N ALA A 185 18.88 8.05 4.90
CA ALA A 185 19.65 7.14 4.03
C ALA A 185 19.58 5.67 4.49
N GLN A 186 19.53 5.43 5.81
CA GLN A 186 19.38 4.09 6.38
C GLN A 186 18.05 3.42 6.02
N ASP A 187 16.99 4.19 5.78
CA ASP A 187 15.66 3.66 5.46
C ASP A 187 15.62 3.05 4.05
N TYR A 188 16.48 3.51 3.14
CA TYR A 188 16.64 2.99 1.78
C TYR A 188 17.58 1.78 1.68
N GLY A 189 18.46 1.58 2.66
CA GLY A 189 19.51 0.57 2.58
C GLY A 189 20.41 0.77 1.34
N ASP A 190 20.35 -0.18 0.41
CA ASP A 190 21.08 -0.16 -0.87
C ASP A 190 20.24 0.35 -2.06
N LEU A 191 18.97 0.72 -1.84
CA LEU A 191 18.13 1.32 -2.86
C LEU A 191 18.57 2.76 -3.15
N THR A 192 18.49 3.16 -4.42
CA THR A 192 18.76 4.52 -4.88
C THR A 192 17.46 5.15 -5.36
N LEU A 193 16.95 6.15 -4.65
CA LEU A 193 15.76 6.89 -5.07
C LEU A 193 16.07 7.72 -6.33
N VAL A 194 15.43 7.39 -7.45
CA VAL A 194 15.61 8.07 -8.75
C VAL A 194 14.54 9.12 -9.03
N GLY A 195 13.41 9.10 -8.31
CA GLY A 195 12.37 10.12 -8.43
C GLY A 195 11.10 9.82 -7.65
N ILE A 196 10.32 10.87 -7.40
CA ILE A 196 8.98 10.77 -6.80
C ILE A 196 7.92 11.49 -7.64
N VAL A 197 6.70 10.96 -7.67
CA VAL A 197 5.53 11.55 -8.33
C VAL A 197 4.36 11.64 -7.33
N PRO A 198 4.31 12.71 -6.52
CA PRO A 198 3.21 12.94 -5.60
C PRO A 198 2.03 13.61 -6.33
N MET A 199 0.95 12.87 -6.56
CA MET A 199 -0.24 13.34 -7.25
C MET A 199 -1.32 13.80 -6.25
N SER A 200 -1.63 15.10 -6.24
CA SER A 200 -2.65 15.68 -5.35
C SER A 200 -2.41 15.33 -3.86
N PRO A 201 -1.24 15.67 -3.27
CA PRO A 201 -0.89 15.27 -1.92
C PRO A 201 -1.90 15.74 -0.88
N GLY A 202 -2.38 14.81 -0.06
CA GLY A 202 -3.16 15.10 1.12
C GLY A 202 -2.32 15.91 2.11
N LEU A 203 -2.69 17.15 2.36
CA LEU A 203 -2.07 17.98 3.39
C LEU A 203 -2.95 17.94 4.62
N ILE A 204 -2.38 17.60 5.79
CA ILE A 204 -3.06 17.89 7.06
C ILE A 204 -3.07 19.41 7.19
N PRO A 205 -4.24 20.08 7.19
CA PRO A 205 -4.30 21.54 7.15
C PRO A 205 -3.68 22.13 8.42
N LEU A 206 -2.52 22.79 8.28
CA LEU A 206 -1.81 23.44 9.38
C LEU A 206 -2.46 24.75 9.86
N ALA A 207 -3.47 25.26 9.14
CA ALA A 207 -4.36 26.33 9.61
C ALA A 207 -5.59 26.39 8.69
N ASN A 208 -6.79 26.33 9.26
CA ASN A 208 -8.07 26.68 8.62
C ASN A 208 -8.53 25.85 7.41
N ALA A 209 -8.67 24.53 7.55
CA ALA A 209 -9.67 23.81 6.75
C ALA A 209 -10.93 23.63 7.60
N ALA A 210 -12.10 23.83 7.00
CA ALA A 210 -13.32 23.22 7.51
C ALA A 210 -12.99 21.75 7.80
N SER A 211 -12.98 21.39 9.08
CA SER A 211 -12.52 20.09 9.53
C SER A 211 -13.36 18.99 8.91
N LEU A 212 -12.87 17.75 8.94
CA LEU A 212 -13.69 16.56 8.72
C LEU A 212 -15.01 16.63 9.54
N GLY A 213 -15.00 17.32 10.69
CA GLY A 213 -16.17 17.65 11.50
C GLY A 213 -17.23 18.55 10.84
N SER A 214 -16.86 19.44 9.91
CA SER A 214 -17.81 20.26 9.13
C SER A 214 -18.54 19.42 8.08
N ALA A 215 -17.86 18.44 7.48
CA ALA A 215 -18.49 17.46 6.58
C ALA A 215 -19.37 16.44 7.33
N LEU A 216 -19.11 16.22 8.62
CA LEU A 216 -19.90 15.33 9.49
C LEU A 216 -21.12 16.00 10.14
N GLY A 217 -21.18 17.33 10.20
CA GLY A 217 -22.13 18.07 11.06
C GLY A 217 -23.12 18.98 10.35
N GLY A 218 -22.97 19.22 9.04
CA GLY A 218 -23.79 20.18 8.29
C GLY A 218 -24.69 19.51 7.24
N PRO A 219 -26.01 19.82 7.18
CA PRO A 219 -26.91 19.29 6.16
C PRO A 219 -26.72 19.91 4.75
N GLU A 220 -25.82 20.88 4.59
CA GLU A 220 -25.71 21.70 3.37
C GLU A 220 -24.69 21.20 2.33
N GLY A 221 -23.92 20.15 2.61
CA GLY A 221 -23.01 19.54 1.66
C GLY A 221 -23.31 18.06 1.45
N PRO A 222 -23.16 17.50 0.24
CA PRO A 222 -23.10 16.05 0.10
C PRO A 222 -21.97 15.52 1.01
N PRO A 223 -22.16 14.37 1.69
CA PRO A 223 -21.11 13.81 2.54
C PRO A 223 -19.84 13.62 1.69
N ASP A 224 -18.69 14.01 2.25
CA ASP A 224 -17.39 13.79 1.60
C ASP A 224 -17.31 12.31 1.23
N PRO A 225 -17.12 11.95 -0.06
CA PRO A 225 -17.18 10.56 -0.44
C PRO A 225 -16.00 9.73 0.13
N HIS A 226 -14.94 10.38 0.63
CA HIS A 226 -13.93 9.70 1.47
C HIS A 226 -14.50 9.16 2.78
N MET A 227 -15.54 9.80 3.35
CA MET A 227 -16.23 9.24 4.53
C MET A 227 -16.95 7.94 4.19
N ILE A 228 -17.50 7.80 2.98
CA ILE A 228 -18.10 6.54 2.53
C ILE A 228 -17.03 5.46 2.43
N MET A 229 -15.87 5.77 1.84
CA MET A 229 -14.73 4.83 1.78
C MET A 229 -14.24 4.42 3.17
N LEU A 230 -14.03 5.39 4.06
CA LEU A 230 -13.57 5.16 5.43
C LEU A 230 -14.55 4.28 6.23
N LEU A 231 -15.84 4.54 6.12
CA LEU A 231 -16.89 3.79 6.83
C LEU A 231 -17.13 2.41 6.21
N ALA A 232 -17.16 2.30 4.87
CA ALA A 232 -17.34 1.03 4.17
C ALA A 232 -16.17 0.07 4.45
N GLY A 233 -14.94 0.57 4.44
CA GLY A 233 -13.75 -0.21 4.80
C GLY A 233 -13.73 -0.69 6.25
N ALA A 234 -14.48 -0.03 7.16
CA ALA A 234 -14.62 -0.43 8.55
C ALA A 234 -15.79 -1.40 8.82
N ALA A 235 -16.79 -1.43 7.93
CA ALA A 235 -18.04 -2.15 8.13
C ALA A 235 -18.03 -3.61 7.66
N ASP A 236 -17.07 -3.98 6.80
CA ASP A 236 -17.00 -5.33 6.23
C ASP A 236 -15.99 -6.18 7.01
N GLU A 237 -16.52 -7.08 7.86
CA GLU A 237 -15.75 -8.04 8.67
C GLU A 237 -15.39 -9.32 7.87
N GLY A 238 -15.60 -9.34 6.55
CA GLY A 238 -15.66 -10.55 5.73
C GLY A 238 -14.44 -10.97 4.91
N THR A 239 -13.29 -10.29 5.00
CA THR A 239 -12.09 -10.72 4.26
C THR A 239 -11.32 -11.80 5.02
N GLU A 240 -10.85 -12.85 4.32
CA GLU A 240 -9.93 -13.85 4.86
C GLU A 240 -8.75 -13.14 5.53
N ARG A 241 -8.69 -13.22 6.86
CA ARG A 241 -7.54 -12.75 7.63
C ARG A 241 -6.45 -13.78 7.50
N TRP A 242 -5.25 -13.32 7.16
CA TRP A 242 -4.04 -14.08 7.42
C TRP A 242 -3.84 -14.13 8.93
N GLU A 243 -4.15 -15.27 9.55
CA GLU A 243 -3.87 -15.45 10.97
C GLU A 243 -2.36 -15.67 11.15
N HIS A 244 -1.88 -15.46 12.37
CA HIS A 244 -0.48 -15.76 12.71
C HIS A 244 -0.18 -17.27 12.59
N ASP A 245 -1.21 -18.11 12.58
CA ASP A 245 -1.08 -19.57 12.56
C ASP A 245 -0.95 -20.15 11.14
N ASP A 246 -1.07 -19.33 10.08
CA ASP A 246 -0.86 -19.74 8.68
C ASP A 246 0.64 -19.86 8.31
N VAL A 247 1.53 -19.79 9.31
CA VAL A 247 2.98 -19.94 9.16
C VAL A 247 3.37 -21.37 9.56
N ALA A 248 3.26 -22.30 8.61
CA ALA A 248 3.81 -23.65 8.71
C ALA A 248 4.65 -24.00 7.48
#